data_AF-A0A7S0CCU0-F1
#
_entry.id   AF-A0A7S0CCU0-F1
#
_cell.length_a   1.000
_cell.length_b   1.000
_cell.length_c   1.000
_cell.angle_alpha   90.00
_cell.angle_beta   90.00
_cell.angle_gamma   90.00
#
_symmetry.space_group_name_H-M   'P 1'
#
loop_
_entity.id
_entity.type
_entity.pdbx_description
1 polymer ?
#
loop_
_entity_poly.entity_id
_entity_poly.type
_entity_poly.pdbx_seq_one_letter_code
_entity_poly.pdbx_strand_id
1 'polypeptide(L)'
;GTGNVPTIKGEFIKVLADAKSKGVLVVASTQCHSGTVVMGRYATGKALQDAGVISGSDMTIEAISCKLAYLLGRKDLSATEVANLMNVSLRGEVTPEDAFEPPTLPSAYEKAMKKGKNHY
;
A
#
# COMPACT_ATOMS: atom_id res chain seq x y z
N GLY A 1 15.52 -9.13 1.83
CA GLY A 1 16.68 -8.36 2.35
C GLY A 1 16.22 -7.01 2.87
N THR A 2 16.97 -6.36 3.76
CA THR A 2 16.60 -5.14 4.52
C THR A 2 16.45 -3.84 3.72
N GLY A 3 16.23 -3.93 2.41
CA GLY A 3 15.62 -2.85 1.62
C GLY A 3 16.27 -1.48 1.73
N ASN A 4 17.60 -1.39 1.72
CA ASN A 4 18.27 -0.10 1.55
C ASN A 4 18.29 0.26 0.06
N VAL A 5 17.24 0.93 -0.42
CA VAL A 5 17.28 1.65 -1.70
C VAL A 5 18.16 2.89 -1.47
N PRO A 6 19.38 2.95 -2.03
CA PRO A 6 20.23 4.13 -1.89
C PRO A 6 19.53 5.30 -2.56
N THR A 7 19.67 6.50 -2.00
CA THR A 7 19.44 7.90 -2.43
C THR A 7 18.89 8.22 -3.84
N ILE A 8 18.05 7.37 -4.44
CA ILE A 8 17.31 7.51 -5.70
C ILE A 8 15.87 7.93 -5.35
N LYS A 9 15.63 8.49 -4.16
CA LYS A 9 14.27 8.79 -3.69
C LYS A 9 13.56 9.79 -4.60
N GLY A 10 14.26 10.78 -5.17
CA GLY A 10 13.64 11.76 -6.05
C GLY A 10 13.39 11.24 -7.47
N GLU A 11 14.40 10.67 -8.10
CA GLU A 11 14.31 10.19 -9.49
C GLU A 11 13.42 8.97 -9.63
N PHE A 12 13.49 8.02 -8.68
CA PHE A 12 12.62 6.85 -8.68
C PHE A 12 11.15 7.25 -8.50
N ILE A 13 10.86 8.17 -7.57
CA ILE A 13 9.50 8.69 -7.38
C ILE A 13 9.01 9.43 -8.62
N LYS A 14 9.87 10.18 -9.32
CA LYS A 14 9.53 10.80 -10.61
C LYS A 14 9.18 9.77 -11.68
N VAL A 15 9.94 8.67 -11.79
CA VAL A 15 9.64 7.58 -12.73
C VAL A 15 8.29 6.94 -12.41
N LEU A 16 7.98 6.73 -11.13
CA LEU A 16 6.68 6.19 -10.70
C LEU A 16 5.53 7.15 -11.01
N ALA A 17 5.72 8.45 -10.76
CA ALA A 17 4.73 9.47 -11.09
C ALA A 17 4.50 9.58 -12.62
N ASP A 18 5.58 9.47 -13.42
CA ASP A 18 5.49 9.44 -14.89
C ASP A 18 4.74 8.20 -15.39
N ALA A 19 5.01 7.02 -14.80
CA ALA A 19 4.27 5.80 -15.10
C ALA A 19 2.77 5.97 -14.82
N LYS A 20 2.40 6.53 -13.67
CA LYS A 20 1.00 6.88 -13.36
C LYS A 20 0.41 7.86 -14.39
N SER A 21 1.16 8.88 -14.81
CA SER A 21 0.69 9.85 -15.80
C SER A 21 0.35 9.21 -17.15
N LYS A 22 0.99 8.08 -17.47
CA LYS A 22 0.77 7.25 -18.66
C LYS A 22 -0.32 6.17 -18.45
N GLY A 23 -0.99 6.17 -17.30
CA GLY A 23 -2.01 5.16 -16.94
C GLY A 23 -1.45 3.79 -16.57
N VAL A 24 -0.15 3.69 -16.29
CA VAL A 24 0.47 2.44 -15.83
C VAL A 24 0.23 2.28 -14.33
N LEU A 25 -0.35 1.14 -13.94
CA LEU A 25 -0.56 0.81 -12.54
C LEU A 25 0.70 0.20 -11.93
N VAL A 26 1.14 0.75 -10.80
CA VAL A 26 2.25 0.21 -10.02
C VAL A 26 1.73 -0.23 -8.67
N VAL A 27 1.89 -1.52 -8.36
CA VAL A 27 1.49 -2.12 -7.08
C VAL A 27 2.75 -2.49 -6.31
N ALA A 28 2.88 -2.00 -5.08
CA ALA A 28 3.96 -2.37 -4.18
C ALA A 28 3.53 -3.53 -3.28
N SER A 29 4.30 -4.62 -3.31
CA SER A 29 4.14 -5.77 -2.41
C SER A 29 5.29 -5.81 -1.38
N THR A 30 5.04 -6.46 -0.25
CA THR A 30 6.01 -6.74 0.81
C THR A 30 6.68 -8.08 0.53
N GLN A 31 8.02 -8.13 0.62
CA GLN A 31 8.79 -9.38 0.48
C GLN A 31 8.86 -10.20 1.77
N CYS A 32 8.15 -9.81 2.84
CA CYS A 32 8.08 -10.59 4.06
C CYS A 32 7.08 -11.74 3.84
N HIS A 33 7.52 -12.98 4.09
CA HIS A 33 6.70 -14.21 4.01
C HIS A 33 5.47 -14.17 4.93
N SER A 34 5.46 -13.24 5.90
CA SER A 34 4.33 -12.81 6.72
C SER A 34 4.48 -11.31 7.04
N GLY A 35 3.42 -10.53 6.85
CA GLY A 35 3.38 -9.11 7.19
C GLY A 35 2.73 -8.24 6.10
N THR A 36 1.90 -7.29 6.52
CA THR A 36 1.13 -6.37 5.67
C THR A 36 1.98 -5.19 5.19
N VAL A 37 1.82 -4.78 3.93
CA VAL A 37 2.31 -3.47 3.47
C VAL A 37 1.47 -2.38 4.13
N VAL A 38 2.00 -1.74 5.17
CA VAL A 38 1.38 -0.56 5.75
C VAL A 38 1.97 0.69 5.09
N MET A 39 1.39 1.10 3.97
CA MET A 39 1.73 2.38 3.34
C MET A 39 1.21 3.52 4.24
N GLY A 40 2.12 4.21 4.92
CA GLY A 40 1.78 5.32 5.83
C GLY A 40 2.62 5.39 7.11
N ARG A 41 3.30 4.30 7.52
CA ARG A 41 4.14 4.29 8.73
C ARG A 41 5.58 4.78 8.53
N TYR A 42 6.01 5.00 7.30
CA TYR A 42 7.36 5.50 6.98
C TYR A 42 7.27 6.65 5.98
N ALA A 43 8.15 7.66 6.11
CA ALA A 43 8.23 8.79 5.17
C ALA A 43 8.35 8.36 3.69
N THR A 44 8.94 7.18 3.45
CA THR A 44 9.03 6.56 2.13
C THR A 44 7.68 6.06 1.60
N GLY A 45 6.79 5.56 2.47
CA GLY A 45 5.46 5.06 2.08
C GLY A 45 4.53 6.18 1.60
N LYS A 46 4.59 7.36 2.23
CA LYS A 46 3.82 8.52 1.78
C LYS A 46 4.28 9.03 0.42
N ALA A 47 5.59 9.13 0.21
CA ALA A 47 6.12 9.51 -1.11
C ALA A 47 5.69 8.55 -2.24
N LEU A 48 5.62 7.25 -1.97
CA LEU A 48 5.12 6.26 -2.92
C LEU A 48 3.62 6.41 -3.20
N GLN A 49 2.81 6.65 -2.18
CA GLN A 49 1.38 6.95 -2.34
C GLN A 49 1.16 8.22 -3.17
N ASP A 50 1.88 9.29 -2.86
CA ASP A 50 1.82 10.56 -3.59
C ASP A 50 2.23 10.37 -5.06
N ALA A 51 3.20 9.48 -5.32
CA ALA A 51 3.61 9.06 -6.67
C ALA A 51 2.57 8.19 -7.39
N GLY A 52 1.54 7.71 -6.70
CA GLY A 52 0.49 6.87 -7.26
C GLY A 52 0.69 5.37 -7.16
N VAL A 53 1.60 4.92 -6.31
CA VAL A 53 1.81 3.49 -6.06
C VAL A 53 0.67 2.95 -5.20
N ILE A 54 0.09 1.84 -5.63
CA ILE A 54 -0.98 1.12 -4.94
C ILE A 54 -0.36 0.18 -3.90
N SER A 55 -0.94 0.12 -2.71
CA SER A 55 -0.54 -0.87 -1.69
C SER A 55 -1.05 -2.25 -2.06
N GLY A 56 -0.17 -3.25 -2.07
CA GLY A 56 -0.56 -4.66 -2.14
C GLY A 56 -1.06 -5.22 -0.79
N SER A 57 -0.98 -4.42 0.29
CA SER A 57 -1.39 -4.80 1.65
C SER A 57 -0.84 -6.17 2.06
N ASP A 58 -1.68 -7.13 2.46
CA ASP A 58 -1.30 -8.49 2.84
C ASP A 58 -1.54 -9.53 1.73
N MET A 59 -1.82 -9.09 0.49
CA MET A 59 -1.94 -10.00 -0.65
C MET A 59 -0.59 -10.65 -0.98
N THR A 60 -0.64 -11.94 -1.36
CA THR A 60 0.50 -12.61 -2.00
C THR A 60 0.75 -12.03 -3.39
N ILE A 61 1.95 -12.27 -3.94
CA ILE A 61 2.30 -11.81 -5.30
C ILE A 61 1.40 -12.47 -6.35
N GLU A 62 1.03 -13.73 -6.14
CA GLU A 62 0.08 -14.47 -6.99
C GLU A 62 -1.31 -13.84 -6.94
N ALA A 63 -1.80 -13.48 -5.74
CA ALA A 63 -3.08 -12.81 -5.56
C ALA A 63 -3.09 -11.44 -6.26
N ILE A 64 -2.04 -10.63 -6.11
CA ILE A 64 -1.89 -9.35 -6.81
C ILE A 64 -1.93 -9.56 -8.32
N SER A 65 -1.14 -10.50 -8.83
CA SER A 65 -1.02 -10.76 -10.27
C SER A 65 -2.35 -11.23 -10.87
N CYS A 66 -3.04 -12.17 -10.22
CA CYS A 66 -4.35 -12.66 -10.63
C CYS A 66 -5.41 -11.56 -10.59
N LYS A 67 -5.44 -10.75 -9.52
CA LYS A 67 -6.40 -9.66 -9.38
C LYS A 67 -6.21 -8.58 -10.43
N LEU A 68 -4.96 -8.19 -10.71
CA LEU A 68 -4.65 -7.25 -11.79
C LEU A 68 -5.06 -7.81 -13.16
N ALA A 69 -4.75 -9.07 -13.47
CA ALA A 69 -5.16 -9.69 -14.73
C ALA A 69 -6.68 -9.71 -14.91
N TYR A 70 -7.41 -10.04 -13.84
CA TYR A 70 -8.87 -10.02 -13.83
C TYR A 70 -9.42 -8.60 -14.06
N LEU A 71 -8.94 -7.62 -13.30
CA LEU A 71 -9.45 -6.24 -13.36
C LEU A 71 -9.08 -5.53 -14.67
N LEU A 72 -7.87 -5.74 -15.21
CA LEU A 72 -7.45 -5.17 -16.49
C LEU A 72 -8.14 -5.84 -17.68
N GLY A 73 -8.64 -7.07 -17.54
CA GLY A 73 -9.44 -7.74 -18.57
C GLY A 73 -10.86 -7.18 -18.72
N ARG A 74 -11.32 -6.36 -17.76
CA ARG A 74 -12.64 -5.73 -17.78
C ARG A 74 -12.64 -4.43 -18.56
N LYS A 75 -13.45 -4.36 -19.62
CA LYS A 75 -13.57 -3.19 -20.50
C LYS A 75 -14.37 -2.03 -19.90
N ASP A 76 -15.08 -2.28 -18.83
CA ASP A 76 -15.94 -1.32 -18.13
C ASP A 76 -15.23 -0.59 -16.99
N LEU A 77 -13.93 -0.83 -16.79
CA LEU A 77 -13.14 -0.21 -15.73
C LEU A 77 -12.03 0.69 -16.30
N SER A 78 -11.93 1.89 -15.76
CA SER A 78 -10.78 2.78 -15.91
C SER A 78 -9.60 2.34 -15.04
N ALA A 79 -8.39 2.80 -15.37
CA ALA A 79 -7.20 2.55 -14.56
C ALA A 79 -7.38 3.01 -13.10
N THR A 80 -8.09 4.13 -12.88
CA THR A 80 -8.42 4.63 -11.55
C THR A 80 -9.34 3.68 -10.79
N GLU A 81 -10.36 3.13 -11.44
CA GLU A 81 -11.26 2.14 -10.83
C GLU A 81 -10.53 0.84 -10.51
N VAL A 82 -9.65 0.37 -11.40
CA VAL A 82 -8.78 -0.79 -11.12
C VAL A 82 -7.91 -0.51 -9.90
N ALA A 83 -7.27 0.66 -9.82
CA ALA A 83 -6.44 1.05 -8.69
C ALA A 83 -7.23 1.06 -7.36
N ASN A 84 -8.47 1.55 -7.38
CA ASN A 84 -9.35 1.55 -6.21
C ASN A 84 -9.74 0.12 -5.81
N LEU A 85 -10.10 -0.72 -6.79
CA LEU A 85 -10.50 -2.12 -6.55
C LEU A 85 -9.36 -2.99 -6.04
N MET A 86 -8.09 -2.63 -6.28
CA MET A 86 -6.95 -3.34 -5.68
C MET A 86 -6.99 -3.31 -4.15
N ASN A 87 -7.53 -2.26 -3.52
CA ASN A 87 -7.67 -2.14 -2.06
C ASN A 87 -8.96 -2.75 -1.51
N VAL A 88 -9.88 -3.21 -2.36
CA VAL A 88 -11.17 -3.81 -1.94
C VAL A 88 -11.09 -5.31 -2.04
N SER A 89 -11.45 -6.03 -0.97
CA SER A 89 -11.50 -7.49 -0.99
C SER A 89 -12.62 -7.98 -1.92
N LEU A 90 -12.25 -8.69 -2.99
CA LEU A 90 -13.22 -9.26 -3.93
C LEU A 90 -13.58 -10.70 -3.55
N ARG A 91 -12.62 -11.48 -3.06
CA ARG A 91 -12.72 -12.91 -2.75
C ARG A 91 -11.90 -13.30 -1.51
N GLY A 92 -11.59 -12.35 -0.63
CA GLY A 92 -10.80 -12.61 0.58
C GLY A 92 -9.28 -12.53 0.37
N GLU A 93 -8.82 -12.00 -0.76
CA GLU A 93 -7.40 -11.92 -1.10
C GLU A 93 -6.64 -10.83 -0.31
N VAL A 94 -7.36 -9.80 0.14
CA VAL A 94 -6.84 -8.71 0.97
C VAL A 94 -7.71 -8.56 2.21
N THR A 95 -7.08 -8.30 3.35
CA THR A 95 -7.78 -7.98 4.60
C THR A 95 -8.26 -6.52 4.56
N PRO A 96 -9.56 -6.26 4.75
CA PRO A 96 -10.08 -4.90 4.87
C PRO A 96 -9.41 -4.13 6.02
N GLU A 97 -9.19 -2.82 5.86
CA GLU A 97 -8.52 -2.01 6.88
C GLU A 97 -9.27 -1.98 8.23
N ASP A 98 -10.60 -2.12 8.21
CA ASP A 98 -11.46 -2.19 9.40
C ASP A 98 -11.48 -3.57 10.08
N ALA A 99 -10.96 -4.60 9.40
CA ALA A 99 -10.79 -5.94 9.96
C ALA A 99 -9.47 -6.10 10.75
N PHE A 100 -8.57 -5.12 10.69
CA PHE A 100 -7.41 -5.06 11.58
C PHE A 100 -7.85 -4.62 12.97
N GLU A 101 -8.03 -5.59 13.88
CA GLU A 101 -8.05 -5.26 15.31
C GLU A 101 -6.70 -4.63 15.67
N PRO A 102 -6.69 -3.41 16.25
CA PRO A 102 -5.44 -2.81 16.68
C PRO A 102 -4.82 -3.75 17.72
N PRO A 103 -3.51 -4.07 17.61
CA PRO A 103 -2.87 -4.93 18.59
C PRO A 103 -3.09 -4.33 19.97
N THR A 104 -3.47 -5.15 20.95
CA THR A 104 -3.58 -4.71 22.34
C THR A 104 -2.25 -4.10 22.76
N LEU A 105 -2.22 -2.78 22.89
CA LEU A 105 -1.00 -2.04 23.17
C LEU A 105 -0.59 -2.31 24.62
N PRO A 106 0.68 -2.66 24.90
CA PRO A 106 1.18 -2.67 26.27
C PRO A 106 0.99 -1.28 26.90
N SER A 107 0.62 -1.23 28.18
CA SER A 107 0.18 0.00 28.89
C SER A 107 1.12 1.21 28.77
N ALA A 108 2.39 1.00 28.45
CA ALA A 108 3.37 2.04 28.17
C ALA A 108 3.05 2.87 26.92
N TYR A 109 2.48 2.26 25.88
CA TYR A 109 2.16 2.94 24.61
C TYR A 109 0.85 3.74 24.72
N GLU A 110 -0.14 3.26 25.49
CA GLU A 110 -1.35 4.03 25.81
C GLU A 110 -1.03 5.33 26.56
N LYS A 111 -0.05 5.29 27.48
CA LYS A 111 0.45 6.47 28.18
C LYS A 111 1.12 7.48 27.23
N ALA A 112 1.85 7.00 26.23
CA ALA A 112 2.51 7.87 25.24
C ALA A 112 1.48 8.58 24.34
N MET A 113 0.43 7.88 23.89
CA MET A 113 -0.63 8.44 23.05
C MET A 113 -1.54 9.43 23.80
N LYS A 114 -1.81 9.23 25.09
CA LYS A 114 -2.53 10.22 25.91
C LYS A 114 -1.76 11.53 26.08
N LYS A 115 -0.42 11.49 26.02
CA LYS A 115 0.43 12.68 26.16
C LYS A 115 0.54 13.50 24.85
N GLY A 116 0.27 12.88 23.70
CA GLY A 116 0.37 13.52 22.37
C GLY A 116 -0.89 14.24 21.87
N LYS A 117 -2.06 14.06 22.50
CA LYS A 117 -3.35 14.65 22.04
C LYS A 117 -3.55 16.14 22.36
N ASN A 118 -2.53 16.86 22.82
CA ASN A 118 -2.64 18.29 23.18
C ASN A 118 -1.99 19.26 22.19
N HIS A 119 -1.47 18.80 21.05
CA HIS A 119 -1.04 19.71 19.99
C HIS A 119 -1.42 19.14 18.62
N TYR A 120 -2.06 20.02 17.83
CA TYR A 120 -2.65 19.87 16.50
C TYR A 120 -4.11 19.39 16.46
#